data_AF-A0A9X7FFJ2-F1
#
_entry.id   AF-A0A9X7FFJ2-F1
#
_cell.length_a   1.000
_cell.length_b   1.000
_cell.length_c   1.000
_cell.angle_alpha   90.00
_cell.angle_beta   90.00
_cell.angle_gamma   90.00
#
_symmetry.space_group_name_H-M   'P 1'
#
loop_
_entity.id
_entity.type
_entity.pdbx_description
1 polymer ?
#
loop_
_entity_poly.entity_id
_entity_poly.type
_entity_poly.pdbx_seq_one_letter_code
_entity_poly.pdbx_strand_id
1 'polypeptide(L)'
;MMVDASPQLRSKKKLIEGFIAQLNENELDKLADSGGNITVYDSNGNKVSIVDCWSEYVEQKYNHDLAQLVQSEGLNDALTRKFMEKSFSAGEVSELGTDINDLMPRMSRFGAASKARAEKKSRIVESMRNMFNEFVGLIGFSQYDSQKD
;
A
#
# COMPACT_ATOMS: atom_id res chain seq x y z
N MET A 1 17.57 18.94 18.66
CA MET A 1 16.18 18.42 18.61
C MET A 1 15.99 17.86 17.21
N MET A 2 15.94 16.53 17.08
CA MET A 2 15.92 15.84 15.78
C MET A 2 14.70 16.29 14.99
N VAL A 3 14.94 16.82 13.80
CA VAL A 3 13.93 16.97 12.73
C VAL A 3 13.58 15.57 12.26
N ASP A 4 12.78 14.89 13.07
CA ASP A 4 12.16 13.64 12.70
C ASP A 4 11.24 13.92 11.51
N ALA A 5 11.68 13.47 10.33
CA ALA A 5 10.95 13.62 9.08
C ALA A 5 9.49 13.16 9.24
N SER A 6 8.57 13.88 8.58
CA SER A 6 7.13 13.62 8.58
C SER A 6 6.81 12.12 8.45
N PRO A 7 5.77 11.57 9.11
CA PRO A 7 5.41 10.15 9.04
C PRO A 7 5.35 9.56 7.62
N GLN A 8 4.95 10.39 6.65
CA GLN A 8 4.94 10.03 5.22
C GLN A 8 6.35 9.76 4.67
N LEU A 9 7.34 10.58 5.04
CA LEU A 9 8.73 10.41 4.61
C LEU A 9 9.37 9.16 5.21
N ARG A 10 9.01 8.80 6.46
CA ARG A 10 9.46 7.56 7.11
C ARG A 10 8.92 6.32 6.40
N SER A 11 7.62 6.35 6.04
CA SER A 11 6.97 5.23 5.36
C SER A 11 7.55 5.02 3.96
N LYS A 12 7.75 6.10 3.21
CA LYS A 12 8.40 6.05 1.88
C LYS A 12 9.84 5.56 1.95
N LYS A 13 10.62 5.98 2.96
CA LYS A 13 11.97 5.47 3.20
C LYS A 13 11.98 3.94 3.39
N LYS A 14 11.07 3.41 4.21
CA LYS A 14 10.95 1.97 4.46
C LYS A 14 10.65 1.17 3.18
N LEU A 15 9.78 1.70 2.30
CA LEU A 15 9.50 1.06 1.01
C LEU A 15 10.76 0.98 0.14
N ILE A 16 11.56 2.04 0.08
CA ILE A 16 12.82 2.07 -0.67
C ILE A 16 13.82 1.08 -0.08
N GLU A 17 13.99 1.05 1.24
CA GLU A 17 14.88 0.09 1.92
C GLU A 17 14.46 -1.35 1.65
N GLY A 18 13.15 -1.65 1.67
CA GLY A 18 12.62 -2.96 1.34
C GLY A 18 12.84 -3.35 -0.13
N PHE A 19 12.69 -2.41 -1.05
CA PHE A 19 12.96 -2.65 -2.48
C PHE A 19 14.43 -2.95 -2.73
N ILE A 20 15.35 -2.17 -2.13
CA ILE A 20 16.78 -2.42 -2.23
C ILE A 20 17.13 -3.79 -1.65
N ALA A 21 16.58 -4.15 -0.49
CA ALA A 21 16.80 -5.48 0.09
C ALA A 21 16.32 -6.61 -0.85
N GLN A 22 15.15 -6.46 -1.47
CA GLN A 22 14.65 -7.43 -2.45
C GLN A 22 15.54 -7.52 -3.70
N LEU A 23 16.06 -6.41 -4.21
CA LEU A 23 17.01 -6.43 -5.33
C LEU A 23 18.34 -7.09 -4.94
N ASN A 24 18.79 -6.85 -3.72
CA ASN A 24 20.03 -7.40 -3.17
C ASN A 24 19.97 -8.92 -2.98
N GLU A 25 18.83 -9.46 -2.57
CA GLU A 25 18.59 -10.90 -2.51
C GLU A 25 18.51 -11.54 -3.91
N ASN A 26 18.11 -10.77 -4.93
CA ASN A 26 17.82 -11.31 -6.25
C ASN A 26 18.98 -11.24 -7.25
N GLU A 27 19.84 -10.20 -7.31
CA GLU A 27 21.01 -10.18 -8.23
C GLU A 27 22.03 -9.03 -7.94
N LEU A 28 22.67 -8.98 -6.76
CA LEU A 28 23.62 -7.89 -6.48
C LEU A 28 25.08 -8.11 -6.95
N ASP A 29 25.54 -9.35 -7.13
CA ASP A 29 26.96 -9.61 -7.46
C ASP A 29 27.35 -9.27 -8.92
N LYS A 30 26.40 -8.85 -9.75
CA LYS A 30 26.63 -8.67 -11.20
C LYS A 30 26.58 -7.22 -11.72
N LEU A 31 26.18 -6.23 -10.91
CA LEU A 31 25.60 -4.98 -11.48
C LEU A 31 26.25 -3.65 -11.08
N ALA A 32 27.31 -3.63 -10.27
CA ALA A 32 28.04 -2.39 -10.04
C ALA A 32 29.07 -2.15 -11.16
N ASP A 33 28.71 -1.36 -12.16
CA ASP A 33 29.71 -0.76 -13.02
C ASP A 33 30.55 0.25 -12.22
N SER A 34 31.75 0.56 -12.71
CA SER A 34 32.70 1.46 -12.05
C SER A 34 32.18 2.92 -11.90
N GLY A 35 31.00 3.22 -12.45
CA GLY A 35 30.37 4.54 -12.46
C GLY A 35 29.19 4.68 -11.50
N GLY A 36 28.76 3.62 -10.80
CA GLY A 36 27.65 3.67 -9.84
C GLY A 36 26.26 3.70 -10.48
N ASN A 37 26.13 3.37 -11.78
CA ASN A 37 24.83 3.26 -12.43
C ASN A 37 24.27 1.84 -12.25
N ILE A 38 23.14 1.73 -11.55
CA ILE A 38 22.46 0.46 -11.35
C ILE A 38 21.69 0.12 -12.64
N THR A 39 22.08 -0.96 -13.31
CA THR A 39 21.37 -1.52 -14.46
C THR A 39 20.72 -2.83 -14.03
N VAL A 40 19.39 -2.94 -14.10
CA VAL A 40 18.69 -4.18 -13.72
C VAL A 40 18.53 -5.06 -14.96
N TYR A 41 18.67 -6.37 -14.78
CA TYR A 41 18.40 -7.37 -15.83
C TYR A 41 17.39 -8.40 -15.34
N ASP A 42 16.62 -8.97 -16.26
CA ASP A 42 15.74 -10.10 -15.98
C ASP A 42 16.55 -11.43 -15.94
N SER A 43 15.89 -12.53 -15.58
CA SER A 43 16.51 -13.86 -15.57
C SER A 43 16.98 -14.36 -16.93
N ASN A 44 16.58 -13.71 -18.03
CA ASN A 44 16.99 -14.00 -19.39
C ASN A 44 18.14 -13.10 -19.86
N GLY A 45 18.61 -12.17 -19.03
CA GLY A 45 19.67 -11.21 -19.35
C GLY A 45 19.20 -9.99 -20.14
N ASN A 46 17.89 -9.72 -20.21
CA ASN A 46 17.36 -8.50 -20.82
C ASN A 46 17.41 -7.34 -19.83
N LYS A 47 17.84 -6.16 -20.30
CA LYS A 47 17.83 -4.94 -19.49
C LYS A 47 16.39 -4.53 -19.16
N VAL A 48 16.10 -4.33 -17.87
CA VAL A 48 14.80 -3.89 -17.36
C VAL A 48 14.89 -2.49 -16.76
N SER A 49 13.78 -1.77 -16.81
CA SER A 49 13.65 -0.44 -16.21
C SER A 49 13.53 -0.56 -14.70
N ILE A 50 14.44 0.09 -13.96
CA ILE A 50 14.35 0.19 -12.50
C ILE A 50 13.04 0.84 -12.04
N VAL A 51 12.45 1.72 -12.86
CA VAL A 51 11.16 2.37 -12.58
C VAL A 51 10.04 1.34 -12.62
N ASP A 52 10.06 0.43 -13.59
CA ASP A 52 9.03 -0.61 -13.74
C ASP A 52 9.15 -1.62 -12.60
N CYS A 53 10.37 -2.05 -12.26
CA CYS A 53 10.62 -2.92 -11.10
C CYS A 53 10.15 -2.29 -9.78
N TRP A 54 10.36 -0.97 -9.62
CA TRP A 54 9.86 -0.25 -8.46
C TRP A 54 8.33 -0.22 -8.42
N SER A 55 7.68 0.09 -9.55
CA SER A 55 6.22 0.09 -9.65
C SER A 55 5.62 -1.29 -9.32
N GLU A 56 6.19 -2.36 -9.86
CA GLU A 56 5.77 -3.74 -9.56
C GLU A 56 5.96 -4.09 -8.08
N TYR A 57 7.10 -3.73 -7.49
CA TYR A 57 7.36 -3.94 -6.07
C TYR A 57 6.33 -3.24 -5.19
N VAL A 58 6.05 -1.96 -5.47
CA VAL A 58 5.07 -1.17 -4.71
C VAL A 58 3.69 -1.81 -4.80
N GLU A 59 3.27 -2.25 -5.99
CA GLU A 59 1.99 -2.92 -6.20
C GLU A 59 1.91 -4.26 -5.45
N GLN A 60 2.96 -5.09 -5.52
CA GLN A 60 3.02 -6.35 -4.79
C GLN A 60 2.96 -6.13 -3.28
N LYS A 61 3.71 -5.15 -2.76
CA LYS A 61 3.73 -4.81 -1.34
C LYS A 61 2.37 -4.33 -0.87
N TYR A 62 1.71 -3.46 -1.63
CA TYR A 62 0.36 -3.00 -1.35
C TYR A 62 -0.65 -4.15 -1.32
N ASN A 63 -0.63 -5.01 -2.34
CA ASN A 63 -1.53 -6.16 -2.43
C ASN A 63 -1.32 -7.15 -1.27
N HIS A 64 -0.07 -7.37 -0.86
CA HIS A 64 0.27 -8.17 0.30
C HIS A 64 -0.30 -7.57 1.59
N ASP A 65 -0.05 -6.28 1.85
CA ASP A 65 -0.52 -5.61 3.06
C ASP A 65 -2.05 -5.58 3.13
N LEU A 66 -2.71 -5.36 2.00
CA LEU A 66 -4.17 -5.38 1.91
C LEU A 66 -4.73 -6.76 2.23
N ALA A 67 -4.12 -7.82 1.68
CA ALA A 67 -4.52 -9.19 1.96
C ALA A 67 -4.32 -9.54 3.46
N GLN A 68 -3.23 -9.07 4.08
CA GLN A 68 -3.00 -9.23 5.52
C GLN A 68 -4.06 -8.50 6.36
N LEU A 69 -4.45 -7.28 5.98
CA LEU A 69 -5.52 -6.54 6.65
C LEU A 69 -6.87 -7.28 6.53
N VAL A 70 -7.20 -7.74 5.32
CA VAL A 70 -8.43 -8.50 5.05
C VAL A 70 -8.48 -9.77 5.89
N GLN A 71 -7.39 -10.52 5.95
CA GLN A 71 -7.30 -11.76 6.72
C GLN A 71 -7.37 -11.51 8.24
N SER A 72 -6.62 -10.55 8.76
CA SER A 72 -6.52 -10.29 10.20
C SER A 72 -7.82 -9.73 10.79
N GLU A 73 -8.51 -8.85 10.06
CA GLU A 73 -9.75 -8.24 10.53
C GLU A 73 -11.02 -8.98 10.05
N GLY A 74 -10.86 -9.99 9.18
CA GLY A 74 -11.93 -10.83 8.65
C GLY A 74 -12.85 -10.08 7.67
N LEU A 75 -12.27 -9.21 6.84
CA LEU A 75 -12.99 -8.32 5.94
C LEU A 75 -13.43 -9.04 4.66
N ASN A 76 -14.39 -8.45 3.96
CA ASN A 76 -14.71 -8.85 2.59
C ASN A 76 -13.61 -8.32 1.63
N ASP A 77 -12.81 -9.22 1.05
CA ASP A 77 -11.69 -8.87 0.16
C ASP A 77 -12.11 -7.97 -1.01
N ALA A 78 -13.14 -8.39 -1.75
CA ALA A 78 -13.59 -7.69 -2.95
C ALA A 78 -14.11 -6.27 -2.66
N LEU A 79 -14.87 -6.10 -1.57
CA LEU A 79 -15.35 -4.77 -1.16
C LEU A 79 -14.19 -3.91 -0.62
N THR A 80 -13.24 -4.53 0.08
CA THR A 80 -12.09 -3.82 0.67
C THR A 80 -11.16 -3.28 -0.41
N ARG A 81 -10.88 -4.06 -1.46
CA ARG A 81 -10.13 -3.60 -2.64
C ARG A 81 -10.81 -2.41 -3.32
N LYS A 82 -12.10 -2.54 -3.64
CA LYS A 82 -12.89 -1.44 -4.23
C LYS A 82 -12.92 -0.18 -3.37
N PHE A 83 -13.01 -0.34 -2.05
CA PHE A 83 -12.99 0.79 -1.12
C PHE A 83 -11.65 1.53 -1.16
N MET A 84 -10.54 0.80 -1.15
CA MET A 84 -9.22 1.40 -1.23
C MET A 84 -8.96 2.05 -2.60
N GLU A 85 -9.34 1.40 -3.70
CA GLU A 85 -9.30 1.97 -5.05
C GLU A 85 -10.04 3.32 -5.11
N LYS A 86 -11.29 3.35 -4.64
CA LYS A 86 -12.09 4.58 -4.55
C LYS A 86 -11.40 5.64 -3.69
N SER A 87 -10.75 5.25 -2.59
CA SER A 87 -10.02 6.16 -1.71
C SER A 87 -8.78 6.76 -2.40
N PHE A 88 -8.03 5.96 -3.16
CA PHE A 88 -6.90 6.46 -3.96
C PHE A 88 -7.34 7.40 -5.07
N SER A 89 -8.42 7.08 -5.77
CA SER A 89 -9.01 7.95 -6.79
C SER A 89 -9.56 9.25 -6.20
N ALA A 90 -10.15 9.22 -5.00
CA ALA A 90 -10.66 10.39 -4.31
C ALA A 90 -9.55 11.22 -3.64
N GLY A 91 -8.37 10.65 -3.43
CA GLY A 91 -7.27 11.31 -2.70
C GLY A 91 -7.45 11.33 -1.18
N GLU A 92 -8.44 10.62 -0.64
CA GLU A 92 -8.68 10.51 0.80
C GLU A 92 -9.36 9.18 1.15
N VAL A 93 -9.18 8.73 2.40
CA VAL A 93 -9.91 7.58 2.94
C VAL A 93 -11.23 8.05 3.52
N SER A 94 -12.34 7.61 2.92
CA SER A 94 -13.68 7.98 3.39
C SER A 94 -14.01 7.28 4.72
N GLU A 95 -13.78 7.98 5.83
CA GLU A 95 -14.11 7.48 7.18
C GLU A 95 -15.60 7.61 7.50
N LEU A 96 -16.28 8.48 6.75
CA LEU A 96 -17.70 8.77 6.85
C LEU A 96 -18.49 7.82 5.94
N GLY A 97 -19.43 7.06 6.52
CA GLY A 97 -20.37 6.26 5.74
C GLY A 97 -20.62 4.85 6.27
N THR A 98 -21.48 4.13 5.52
CA THR A 98 -21.81 2.72 5.71
C THR A 98 -20.81 1.79 5.04
N ASP A 99 -20.00 2.28 4.08
CA ASP A 99 -19.09 1.46 3.27
C ASP A 99 -18.18 0.57 4.16
N ILE A 100 -17.56 1.13 5.20
CA ILE A 100 -16.73 0.36 6.16
C ILE A 100 -17.54 -0.72 6.90
N ASN A 101 -18.83 -0.46 7.18
CA ASN A 101 -19.68 -1.46 7.81
C ASN A 101 -19.94 -2.66 6.91
N ASP A 102 -19.93 -2.47 5.58
CA ASP A 102 -20.16 -3.52 4.59
C ASP A 102 -18.89 -4.36 4.36
N LEU A 103 -17.71 -3.81 4.66
CA LEU A 103 -16.44 -4.55 4.66
C LEU A 103 -16.35 -5.53 5.83
N MET A 104 -16.89 -5.13 6.98
CA MET A 104 -16.78 -5.88 8.22
C MET A 104 -17.65 -7.14 8.21
N PRO A 105 -17.22 -8.21 8.90
CA PRO A 105 -18.08 -9.37 9.09
C PRO A 105 -19.34 -9.01 9.88
N ARG A 106 -20.36 -9.86 9.79
CA ARG A 106 -21.59 -9.70 10.58
C ARG A 106 -21.24 -9.73 12.07
N MET A 107 -21.55 -8.66 12.77
CA MET A 107 -21.34 -8.55 14.22
C MET A 107 -22.62 -8.05 14.88
N SER A 108 -22.85 -8.49 16.12
CA SER A 108 -23.95 -7.97 16.92
C SER A 108 -23.74 -6.48 17.21
N ARG A 109 -24.82 -5.71 17.10
CA ARG A 109 -24.87 -4.26 17.35
C ARG A 109 -25.34 -3.92 18.76
N PHE A 110 -25.55 -4.94 19.61
CA PHE A 110 -26.21 -4.80 20.90
C PHE A 110 -25.27 -5.16 22.05
N GLY A 111 -25.42 -4.48 23.19
CA GLY A 111 -24.67 -4.75 24.41
C GLY A 111 -23.14 -4.64 24.23
N ALA A 112 -22.38 -5.47 24.94
CA ALA A 112 -20.91 -5.48 24.89
C ALA A 112 -20.35 -5.67 23.47
N ALA A 113 -21.08 -6.33 22.57
CA ALA A 113 -20.67 -6.51 21.18
C ALA A 113 -20.67 -5.20 20.37
N SER A 114 -21.47 -4.20 20.77
CA SER A 114 -21.45 -2.87 20.14
C SER A 114 -20.11 -2.16 20.33
N LYS A 115 -19.50 -2.30 21.51
CA LYS A 115 -18.19 -1.70 21.81
C LYS A 115 -17.10 -2.37 20.98
N ALA A 116 -17.08 -3.70 20.94
CA ALA A 116 -16.13 -4.47 20.12
C ALA A 116 -16.26 -4.14 18.62
N ARG A 117 -17.48 -3.92 18.12
CA ARG A 117 -17.71 -3.45 16.73
C ARG A 117 -17.12 -2.07 16.47
N ALA A 118 -17.34 -1.13 17.38
CA ALA A 118 -16.82 0.23 17.24
C ALA A 118 -15.28 0.24 17.26
N GLU A 119 -14.67 -0.52 18.16
CA GLU A 119 -13.21 -0.66 18.25
C GLU A 119 -12.62 -1.30 16.99
N LYS A 120 -13.25 -2.38 16.48
CA LYS A 120 -12.85 -3.01 15.21
C LYS A 120 -12.94 -2.03 14.05
N LYS A 121 -14.05 -1.27 13.94
CA LYS A 121 -14.21 -0.23 12.92
C LYS A 121 -13.06 0.78 12.98
N SER A 122 -12.71 1.25 14.17
CA SER A 122 -11.62 2.22 14.37
C SER A 122 -10.28 1.68 13.89
N ARG A 123 -9.94 0.43 14.22
CA ARG A 123 -8.68 -0.20 13.79
C ARG A 123 -8.59 -0.36 12.28
N ILE A 124 -9.69 -0.76 11.64
CA ILE A 124 -9.75 -0.91 10.18
C ILE A 124 -9.52 0.45 9.50
N VAL A 125 -10.21 1.50 9.96
CA VAL A 125 -10.06 2.86 9.44
C VAL A 125 -8.62 3.35 9.58
N GLU A 126 -8.04 3.20 10.76
CA GLU A 126 -6.66 3.61 11.03
C GLU A 126 -5.66 2.85 10.14
N SER A 127 -5.85 1.53 9.98
CA SER A 127 -5.02 0.71 9.09
C SER A 127 -5.12 1.13 7.63
N MET A 128 -6.34 1.37 7.13
CA MET A 128 -6.58 1.86 5.77
C MET A 128 -5.96 3.24 5.55
N ARG A 129 -6.03 4.13 6.54
CA ARG A 129 -5.43 5.47 6.49
C ARG A 129 -3.91 5.40 6.46
N ASN A 130 -3.32 4.50 7.25
CA ASN A 130 -1.88 4.26 7.24
C ASN A 130 -1.41 3.72 5.89
N MET A 131 -2.11 2.71 5.35
CA MET A 131 -1.83 2.18 4.01
C MET A 131 -1.97 3.27 2.94
N PHE A 132 -3.06 4.03 2.96
CA PHE A 132 -3.25 5.13 2.01
C PHE A 132 -2.06 6.11 2.04
N ASN A 133 -1.65 6.56 3.24
CA ASN A 133 -0.53 7.48 3.39
C ASN A 133 0.82 6.89 2.95
N GLU A 134 1.01 5.59 3.13
CA GLU A 134 2.23 4.88 2.72
C GLU A 134 2.33 4.83 1.18
N PHE A 135 1.22 4.52 0.51
CA PHE A 135 1.20 4.21 -0.92
C PHE A 135 0.71 5.35 -1.84
N VAL A 136 0.12 6.42 -1.29
CA VAL A 136 -0.37 7.55 -2.09
C VAL A 136 0.79 8.19 -2.88
N GLY A 137 0.54 8.43 -4.17
CA GLY A 137 1.53 8.93 -5.13
C GLY A 137 2.60 7.91 -5.55
N LEU A 138 2.52 6.65 -5.09
CA LEU A 138 3.40 5.57 -5.52
C LEU A 138 2.66 4.52 -6.36
N ILE A 139 1.43 4.17 -5.98
CA ILE A 139 0.60 3.28 -6.80
C ILE A 139 -0.03 4.07 -7.93
N GLY A 140 0.09 3.55 -9.15
CA GLY A 140 -0.53 4.07 -10.36
C GLY A 140 -2.05 3.86 -10.42
N PHE A 141 -2.78 4.14 -9.34
CA PHE A 141 -4.21 4.41 -9.45
C PHE A 141 -4.32 5.79 -10.07
N SER A 142 -4.31 5.84 -11.40
CA SER A 142 -4.31 7.06 -12.19
C SER A 142 -5.30 8.09 -11.60
N GLN A 143 -4.76 9.16 -11.00
CA GLN A 143 -5.46 10.45 -10.91
C GLN A 143 -5.17 11.30 -12.16
N TYR A 144 -4.85 10.64 -13.28
CA TYR A 144 -4.42 11.23 -14.53
C TYR A 144 -5.28 10.70 -15.69
N ASP A 145 -6.60 10.85 -15.57
CA ASP A 145 -7.52 10.69 -16.71
C ASP A 145 -8.59 11.79 -16.79
N SER A 146 -8.37 12.92 -16.11
CA SER A 146 -9.29 14.08 -16.14
C SER A 146 -8.73 15.33 -16.85
N GLN A 147 -7.72 15.18 -17.70
CA GLN A 147 -7.32 16.24 -18.64
C GLN A 147 -7.04 15.66 -20.02
N LYS A 148 -8.07 15.10 -20.64
CA LYS A 148 -8.13 14.95 -22.09
C LYS A 148 -9.58 15.10 -22.52
N ASP A 149 -9.99 16.35 -22.72
CA ASP A 149 -10.95 16.81 -23.73
C ASP A 149 -10.93 18.34 -23.80
#